data_AF-A0A7Y1TPG8-F1
#
_entry.id   AF-A0A7Y1TPG8-F1
#
_cell.length_a   1.000
_cell.length_b   1.000
_cell.length_c   1.000
_cell.angle_alpha   90.00
_cell.angle_beta   90.00
_cell.angle_gamma   90.00
#
_symmetry.space_group_name_H-M   'P 1'
#
loop_
_entity.id
_entity.type
_entity.pdbx_description
1 polymer ?
#
loop_
_entity_poly.entity_id
_entity_poly.type
_entity_poly.pdbx_seq_one_letter_code
_entity_poly.pdbx_strand_id
1 'polypeptide(L)'
;SVSISGYHIAEAGANPISQLAFTLANGFTYIEYYLSRGMDIDKFGPNLSFFFSNGIDPEYAVIGRVARRIWAKALKFKYGANPRAQMLKYHIQTSGRSLHAQEIDFNDIRTTLQALYAIYDNCNSLHTNAYDEAITTPTEESVRRAMAIQLIINKELGLAKNENPIQGAFIIEELTDLVEEAVLTEFDRITERGGVLGAMETMYQRSKIQEESLYYETLKHNGDFPIIGVNTFLSSKGSPTIQPKEVIRATEEEKKLQIQTLENLHARNEAKVKELLSNIKNSAINNRNIFSELMEASKYCSLGQITHALFDVGGQYRRNM
;
A
#
# COMPACT_ATOMS: atom_id res chain seq x y z
N SER A 1 -9.60 1.59 11.13
CA SER A 1 -9.36 3.05 10.95
C SER A 1 -8.10 3.34 10.16
N VAL A 2 -7.11 2.43 10.18
CA VAL A 2 -5.85 2.59 9.45
C VAL A 2 -5.63 1.36 8.58
N SER A 3 -5.25 1.59 7.31
CA SER A 3 -4.73 0.54 6.44
C SER A 3 -3.21 0.65 6.41
N ILE A 4 -2.54 -0.26 7.12
CA ILE A 4 -1.07 -0.29 7.26
C ILE A 4 -0.50 -0.84 5.96
N SER A 5 0.13 0.03 5.16
CA SER A 5 0.43 -0.27 3.77
C SER A 5 1.93 -0.46 3.50
N GLY A 6 2.25 -1.59 2.86
CA GLY A 6 3.52 -1.89 2.22
C GLY A 6 3.52 -1.66 0.71
N TYR A 7 2.35 -1.54 0.08
CA TYR A 7 2.25 -1.34 -1.37
C TYR A 7 3.18 -0.21 -1.86
N HIS A 8 3.04 0.97 -1.27
CA HIS A 8 3.84 2.15 -1.63
C HIS A 8 5.34 1.98 -1.35
N ILE A 9 5.71 1.16 -0.36
CA ILE A 9 7.11 0.85 -0.01
C ILE A 9 7.73 0.00 -1.12
N ALA A 10 7.00 -1.01 -1.60
CA ALA A 10 7.43 -1.87 -2.70
C ALA A 10 7.51 -1.12 -4.03
N GLU A 11 6.47 -0.36 -4.37
CA GLU A 11 6.42 0.43 -5.61
C GLU A 11 7.55 1.48 -5.67
N ALA A 12 8.05 1.94 -4.52
CA ALA A 12 9.18 2.86 -4.45
C ALA A 12 10.54 2.21 -4.69
N GLY A 13 10.68 0.89 -4.58
CA GLY A 13 12.02 0.30 -4.54
C GLY A 13 12.14 -1.06 -3.88
N ALA A 14 11.35 -1.27 -2.83
CA ALA A 14 11.66 -2.30 -1.85
C ALA A 14 11.41 -3.71 -2.39
N ASN A 15 12.29 -4.63 -2.05
CA ASN A 15 12.05 -6.06 -2.26
C ASN A 15 10.93 -6.58 -1.32
N PRO A 16 10.38 -7.78 -1.57
CA PRO A 16 9.29 -8.34 -0.75
C PRO A 16 9.59 -8.42 0.75
N ILE A 17 10.84 -8.74 1.14
CA ILE A 17 11.24 -8.85 2.54
C ILE A 17 11.17 -7.49 3.23
N SER A 18 11.79 -6.47 2.63
CA SER A 18 11.79 -5.09 3.15
C SER A 18 10.37 -4.52 3.18
N GLN A 19 9.56 -4.77 2.15
CA GLN A 19 8.14 -4.41 2.16
C GLN A 19 7.44 -5.02 3.38
N LEU A 20 7.51 -6.33 3.55
CA LEU A 20 6.77 -7.03 4.59
C LEU A 20 7.24 -6.60 5.99
N ALA A 21 8.56 -6.55 6.20
CA ALA A 21 9.14 -6.14 7.47
C ALA A 21 8.77 -4.71 7.85
N PHE A 22 8.95 -3.74 6.95
CA PHE A 22 8.61 -2.35 7.27
C PHE A 22 7.11 -2.17 7.54
N THR A 23 6.26 -2.88 6.80
CA THR A 23 4.81 -2.81 6.99
C THR A 23 4.38 -3.36 8.35
N LEU A 24 4.87 -4.55 8.73
CA LEU A 24 4.55 -5.14 10.03
C LEU A 24 5.15 -4.32 11.19
N ALA A 25 6.38 -3.82 11.04
CA ALA A 25 7.00 -2.95 12.04
C ALA A 25 6.18 -1.65 12.25
N ASN A 26 5.69 -1.04 11.17
CA ASN A 26 4.77 0.10 11.25
C ASN A 26 3.47 -0.29 11.97
N GLY A 27 2.92 -1.48 11.67
CA GLY A 27 1.72 -1.99 12.33
C GLY A 27 1.90 -2.20 13.84
N PHE A 28 3.02 -2.79 14.27
CA PHE A 28 3.35 -2.92 15.68
C PHE A 28 3.59 -1.56 16.34
N THR A 29 4.17 -0.60 15.63
CA THR A 29 4.32 0.78 16.13
C THR A 29 2.97 1.44 16.41
N TYR A 30 1.97 1.23 15.54
CA TYR A 30 0.60 1.69 15.82
C TYR A 30 -0.03 0.99 17.03
N ILE A 31 0.20 -0.31 17.23
CA ILE A 31 -0.23 -1.02 18.45
C ILE A 31 0.37 -0.35 19.68
N GLU A 32 1.69 -0.20 19.73
CA GLU A 32 2.40 0.40 20.87
C GLU A 32 1.92 1.84 21.12
N TYR A 33 1.66 2.61 20.06
CA TYR A 33 1.12 3.96 20.18
C TYR A 33 -0.28 3.94 20.82
N TYR A 34 -1.20 3.10 20.37
CA TYR A 34 -2.55 3.02 20.94
C TYR A 34 -2.55 2.45 22.37
N LEU A 35 -1.69 1.48 22.67
CA LEU A 35 -1.48 0.98 24.03
C LEU A 35 -0.95 2.07 24.96
N SER A 36 0.00 2.90 24.51
CA SER A 36 0.52 4.04 25.30
C SER A 36 -0.56 5.08 25.63
N ARG A 37 -1.65 5.11 24.85
CA ARG A 37 -2.84 5.95 25.06
C ARG A 37 -3.89 5.28 25.96
N GLY A 38 -3.59 4.12 26.54
CA GLY A 38 -4.50 3.38 27.41
C GLY A 38 -5.64 2.66 26.68
N MET A 39 -5.51 2.45 25.36
CA MET A 39 -6.54 1.77 24.58
C MET A 39 -6.41 0.25 24.71
N ASP A 40 -7.56 -0.42 24.79
CA ASP A 40 -7.65 -1.88 24.81
C ASP A 40 -7.41 -2.45 23.40
N ILE A 41 -6.41 -3.32 23.26
CA ILE A 41 -6.03 -3.95 21.99
C ILE A 41 -7.17 -4.74 21.34
N ASP A 42 -8.06 -5.31 22.14
CA ASP A 42 -9.19 -6.06 21.63
C ASP A 42 -10.28 -5.17 21.01
N LYS A 43 -10.28 -3.87 21.34
CA LYS A 43 -11.21 -2.88 20.77
C LYS A 43 -10.71 -2.30 19.46
N PHE A 44 -9.40 -2.09 19.31
CA PHE A 44 -8.84 -1.47 18.10
C PHE A 44 -8.17 -2.46 17.14
N GLY A 45 -7.57 -3.55 17.64
CA GLY A 45 -6.87 -4.54 16.83
C GLY A 45 -7.70 -5.10 15.67
N PRO A 46 -8.97 -5.49 15.89
CA PRO A 46 -9.85 -5.97 14.81
C PRO A 46 -10.14 -4.94 13.69
N ASN A 47 -9.86 -3.65 13.94
CA ASN A 47 -10.08 -2.53 13.02
C ASN A 47 -8.82 -2.15 12.22
N LEU A 48 -7.71 -2.86 12.44
CA LEU A 48 -6.50 -2.74 11.62
C LEU A 48 -6.65 -3.59 10.36
N SER A 49 -6.29 -3.02 9.23
CA SER A 49 -6.16 -3.72 7.95
C SER A 49 -4.77 -3.49 7.39
N PHE A 50 -4.34 -4.40 6.51
CA PHE A 50 -3.06 -4.32 5.85
C PHE A 50 -3.21 -4.21 4.34
N PHE A 51 -2.20 -3.66 3.68
CA PHE A 51 -2.21 -3.51 2.23
C PHE A 51 -0.81 -3.78 1.63
N PHE A 52 -0.68 -4.86 0.88
CA PHE A 52 0.58 -5.30 0.26
C PHE A 52 0.54 -5.19 -1.27
N SER A 53 1.71 -5.04 -1.89
CA SER A 53 1.95 -5.26 -3.32
C SER A 53 2.35 -6.72 -3.55
N ASN A 54 1.91 -7.30 -4.67
CA ASN A 54 2.38 -8.59 -5.19
C ASN A 54 3.13 -8.40 -6.51
N GLY A 55 4.41 -8.74 -6.54
CA GLY A 55 5.25 -8.76 -7.73
C GLY A 55 5.58 -10.19 -8.20
N ILE A 56 6.72 -10.33 -8.88
CA ILE A 56 7.12 -11.59 -9.54
C ILE A 56 8.05 -12.45 -8.67
N ASP A 57 8.79 -11.84 -7.75
CA ASP A 57 9.71 -12.51 -6.83
C ASP A 57 9.04 -13.65 -6.05
N PRO A 58 9.76 -14.75 -5.76
CA PRO A 58 9.16 -15.95 -5.17
C PRO A 58 8.49 -15.68 -3.82
N GLU A 59 9.01 -14.77 -3.02
CA GLU A 59 8.50 -14.44 -1.68
C GLU A 59 7.04 -13.93 -1.71
N TYR A 60 6.59 -13.36 -2.84
CA TYR A 60 5.19 -12.95 -3.02
C TYR A 60 4.19 -14.12 -2.98
N ALA A 61 4.65 -15.36 -3.21
CA ALA A 61 3.82 -16.55 -3.06
C ALA A 61 3.48 -16.86 -1.59
N VAL A 62 4.21 -16.28 -0.62
CA VAL A 62 4.05 -16.56 0.82
C VAL A 62 3.89 -15.31 1.69
N ILE A 63 3.88 -14.12 1.10
CA ILE A 63 3.89 -12.85 1.85
C ILE A 63 2.72 -12.73 2.84
N GLY A 64 1.52 -13.17 2.44
CA GLY A 64 0.31 -13.09 3.25
C GLY A 64 0.28 -14.11 4.38
N ARG A 65 0.65 -15.38 4.13
CA ARG A 65 0.77 -16.40 5.18
C ARG A 65 1.85 -16.06 6.21
N VAL A 66 2.99 -15.52 5.79
CA VAL A 66 4.03 -15.05 6.72
C VAL A 66 3.50 -13.89 7.55
N ALA A 67 2.87 -12.88 6.93
CA ALA A 67 2.27 -11.75 7.64
C ALA A 67 1.27 -12.22 8.71
N ARG A 68 0.35 -13.12 8.35
CA ARG A 68 -0.63 -13.70 9.27
C ARG A 68 0.03 -14.45 10.42
N ARG A 69 1.06 -15.26 10.15
CA ARG A 69 1.75 -16.09 11.15
C ARG A 69 2.49 -15.23 12.17
N ILE A 70 3.27 -14.24 11.72
CA ILE A 70 3.99 -13.30 12.58
C ILE A 70 3.00 -12.51 13.44
N TRP A 71 1.96 -11.94 12.81
CA TRP A 71 0.96 -11.15 13.52
C TRP A 71 0.21 -11.96 14.57
N ALA A 72 -0.33 -13.13 14.22
CA ALA A 72 -1.06 -13.98 15.15
C ALA A 72 -0.20 -14.40 16.34
N LYS A 73 1.08 -14.80 16.10
CA LYS A 73 2.03 -15.14 17.18
C LYS A 73 2.27 -13.93 18.10
N ALA A 74 2.57 -12.76 17.55
CA ALA A 74 2.83 -11.56 18.35
C ALA A 74 1.60 -11.15 19.19
N LEU A 75 0.43 -11.07 18.56
CA LEU A 75 -0.82 -10.67 19.23
C LEU A 75 -1.22 -11.66 20.32
N LYS A 76 -1.00 -12.96 20.11
CA LYS A 76 -1.28 -13.99 21.11
C LYS A 76 -0.28 -13.99 22.27
N PHE A 77 1.01 -14.05 21.98
CA PHE A 77 2.03 -14.35 22.98
C PHE A 77 2.64 -13.10 23.63
N LYS A 78 2.80 -12.01 22.89
CA LYS A 78 3.34 -10.75 23.41
C LYS A 78 2.25 -9.85 23.98
N TYR A 79 1.14 -9.68 23.26
CA TYR A 79 0.10 -8.72 23.63
C TYR A 79 -1.11 -9.34 24.35
N GLY A 80 -1.22 -10.67 24.42
CA GLY A 80 -2.33 -11.36 25.09
C GLY A 80 -3.71 -11.08 24.50
N ALA A 81 -3.78 -10.69 23.22
CA ALA A 81 -5.01 -10.27 22.55
C ALA A 81 -5.90 -11.46 22.20
N ASN A 82 -7.20 -11.21 22.04
CA ASN A 82 -8.18 -12.23 21.70
C ASN A 82 -8.01 -12.76 20.25
N PRO A 83 -8.66 -13.89 19.90
CA PRO A 83 -8.55 -14.48 18.56
C PRO A 83 -8.92 -13.54 17.41
N ARG A 84 -9.83 -12.59 17.63
CA ARG A 84 -10.27 -11.66 16.58
C ARG A 84 -9.19 -10.62 16.27
N ALA A 85 -8.43 -10.17 17.27
CA ALA A 85 -7.29 -9.26 17.07
C ALA A 85 -6.07 -9.97 16.43
N GLN A 86 -5.96 -11.29 16.62
CA GLN A 86 -4.93 -12.12 15.99
C GLN A 86 -5.14 -12.32 14.47
N MET A 87 -6.34 -12.06 13.95
CA MET A 87 -6.65 -12.22 12.52
C MET A 87 -6.19 -11.01 11.71
N LEU A 88 -4.99 -11.11 11.12
CA LEU A 88 -4.50 -10.13 10.16
C LEU A 88 -5.30 -10.24 8.85
N LYS A 89 -6.03 -9.17 8.51
CA LYS A 89 -6.76 -9.04 7.25
C LYS A 89 -6.02 -8.10 6.33
N TYR A 90 -5.89 -8.46 5.06
CA TYR A 90 -5.13 -7.68 4.11
C TYR A 90 -5.76 -7.62 2.71
N HIS A 91 -5.51 -6.49 2.06
CA HIS A 91 -5.70 -6.28 0.64
C HIS A 91 -4.36 -6.52 -0.09
N ILE A 92 -4.40 -7.12 -1.27
CA ILE A 92 -3.28 -7.17 -2.20
C ILE A 92 -3.63 -6.37 -3.44
N GLN A 93 -2.66 -5.60 -3.95
CA GLN A 93 -2.69 -5.08 -5.31
C GLN A 93 -1.51 -5.65 -6.09
N THR A 94 -1.71 -6.02 -7.35
CA THR A 94 -0.63 -6.43 -8.26
C THR A 94 0.37 -5.27 -8.46
N SER A 95 1.64 -5.56 -8.68
CA SER A 95 2.67 -4.51 -8.69
C SER A 95 2.63 -3.69 -9.98
N GLY A 96 2.40 -2.37 -9.84
CA GLY A 96 2.45 -1.45 -10.97
C GLY A 96 3.85 -1.30 -11.55
N ARG A 97 4.90 -1.38 -10.71
CA ARG A 97 6.31 -1.34 -11.13
C ARG A 97 6.72 -2.51 -12.02
N SER A 98 6.03 -3.64 -11.89
CA SER A 98 6.26 -4.81 -12.75
C SER A 98 5.67 -4.66 -14.16
N LEU A 99 4.81 -3.64 -14.37
CA LEU A 99 4.18 -3.37 -15.65
C LEU A 99 5.01 -2.36 -16.43
N HIS A 100 5.09 -2.56 -17.74
CA HIS A 100 5.98 -1.78 -18.61
C HIS A 100 5.21 -1.10 -19.72
N ALA A 101 5.71 0.06 -20.17
CA ALA A 101 5.10 0.82 -21.25
C ALA A 101 5.47 0.26 -22.65
N GLN A 102 6.44 -0.64 -22.69
CA GLN A 102 6.79 -1.51 -23.80
C GLN A 102 5.96 -2.79 -23.76
N GLU A 103 5.53 -3.28 -24.93
CA GLU A 103 4.80 -4.55 -25.08
C GLU A 103 3.70 -4.71 -24.01
N ILE A 104 2.83 -3.70 -23.88
CA ILE A 104 1.87 -3.59 -22.78
C ILE A 104 0.93 -4.80 -22.67
N ASP A 105 0.70 -5.53 -23.75
CA ASP A 105 -0.12 -6.75 -23.71
C ASP A 105 0.51 -7.85 -22.84
N PHE A 106 1.83 -7.83 -22.61
CA PHE A 106 2.50 -8.76 -21.70
C PHE A 106 2.17 -8.47 -20.22
N ASN A 107 1.66 -7.27 -19.91
CA ASN A 107 1.30 -6.90 -18.54
C ASN A 107 0.14 -7.73 -18.01
N ASP A 108 -0.83 -8.12 -18.84
CA ASP A 108 -1.92 -9.02 -18.41
C ASP A 108 -1.39 -10.38 -17.93
N ILE A 109 -0.30 -10.88 -18.54
CA ILE A 109 0.33 -12.14 -18.13
C ILE A 109 0.95 -11.98 -16.73
N ARG A 110 1.69 -10.89 -16.51
CA ARG A 110 2.31 -10.58 -15.21
C ARG A 110 1.24 -10.43 -14.12
N THR A 111 0.21 -9.62 -14.39
CA THR A 111 -0.92 -9.40 -13.48
C THR A 111 -1.65 -10.70 -13.17
N THR A 112 -1.84 -11.59 -14.15
CA THR A 112 -2.47 -12.90 -13.95
C THR A 112 -1.71 -13.77 -12.97
N LEU A 113 -0.38 -13.85 -13.09
CA LEU A 113 0.46 -14.63 -12.18
C LEU A 113 0.46 -14.05 -10.76
N GLN A 114 0.55 -12.72 -10.64
CA GLN A 114 0.51 -12.02 -9.35
C GLN A 114 -0.84 -12.20 -8.64
N ALA A 115 -1.94 -12.12 -9.39
CA ALA A 115 -3.29 -12.39 -8.91
C ALA A 115 -3.45 -13.84 -8.44
N LEU A 116 -2.83 -14.79 -9.16
CA LEU A 116 -2.86 -16.20 -8.79
C LEU A 116 -2.18 -16.44 -7.43
N TYR A 117 -1.00 -15.86 -7.21
CA TYR A 117 -0.33 -15.92 -5.90
C TYR A 117 -1.20 -15.34 -4.79
N ALA A 118 -1.82 -14.19 -5.03
CA ALA A 118 -2.69 -13.54 -4.05
C ALA A 118 -3.90 -14.41 -3.66
N ILE A 119 -4.54 -15.05 -4.64
CA ILE A 119 -5.71 -15.92 -4.43
C ILE A 119 -5.30 -17.23 -3.76
N TYR A 120 -4.21 -17.87 -4.20
CA TYR A 120 -3.73 -19.12 -3.60
C TYR A 120 -3.25 -18.95 -2.15
N ASP A 121 -2.72 -17.78 -1.80
CA ASP A 121 -2.40 -17.43 -0.42
C ASP A 121 -3.61 -16.83 0.32
N ASN A 122 -4.82 -17.00 -0.20
CA ASN A 122 -6.09 -16.68 0.45
C ASN A 122 -6.16 -15.22 0.96
N CYS A 123 -5.89 -14.24 0.08
CA CYS A 123 -6.05 -12.83 0.39
C CYS A 123 -7.52 -12.46 0.69
N ASN A 124 -7.75 -11.41 1.49
CA ASN A 124 -9.13 -10.98 1.81
C ASN A 124 -9.73 -10.06 0.74
N SER A 125 -8.89 -9.41 -0.05
CA SER A 125 -9.29 -8.48 -1.10
C SER A 125 -8.16 -8.34 -2.11
N LEU A 126 -8.49 -8.20 -3.39
CA LEU A 126 -7.54 -8.14 -4.50
C LEU A 126 -7.86 -7.01 -5.48
N HIS A 127 -6.86 -6.22 -5.83
CA HIS A 127 -6.87 -5.32 -6.98
C HIS A 127 -5.91 -5.86 -8.04
N THR A 128 -6.41 -5.96 -9.27
CA THR A 128 -5.64 -6.34 -10.45
C THR A 128 -5.45 -5.12 -11.34
N ASN A 129 -4.20 -4.80 -11.65
CA ASN A 129 -3.87 -3.62 -12.40
C ASN A 129 -4.17 -3.84 -13.89
N ALA A 130 -4.47 -2.77 -14.61
CA ALA A 130 -4.74 -2.85 -16.03
C ALA A 130 -3.44 -2.93 -16.84
N TYR A 131 -3.51 -3.57 -18.01
CA TYR A 131 -2.36 -3.78 -18.87
C TYR A 131 -1.68 -2.46 -19.34
N ASP A 132 -2.41 -1.35 -19.36
CA ASP A 132 -1.97 -0.01 -19.79
C ASP A 132 -1.56 0.91 -18.62
N GLU A 133 -1.47 0.40 -17.39
CA GLU A 133 -1.19 1.19 -16.19
C GLU A 133 0.14 1.97 -16.27
N ALA A 134 1.15 1.42 -16.95
CA ALA A 134 2.43 2.09 -17.14
C ALA A 134 2.33 3.38 -17.98
N ILE A 135 1.18 3.64 -18.61
CA ILE A 135 0.96 4.73 -19.56
C ILE A 135 -0.09 5.73 -19.05
N THR A 136 -1.27 5.25 -18.64
CA THR A 136 -2.41 6.12 -18.29
C THR A 136 -3.31 5.47 -17.25
N THR A 137 -4.20 6.27 -16.67
CA THR A 137 -5.34 5.75 -15.90
C THR A 137 -6.15 4.78 -16.78
N PRO A 138 -6.58 3.62 -16.25
CA PRO A 138 -7.28 2.60 -17.02
C PRO A 138 -8.53 3.11 -17.74
N THR A 139 -8.69 2.70 -19.01
CA THR A 139 -9.96 2.86 -19.75
C THR A 139 -10.99 1.83 -19.30
N GLU A 140 -12.27 2.00 -19.67
CA GLU A 140 -13.30 0.98 -19.39
C GLU A 140 -12.95 -0.40 -19.94
N GLU A 141 -12.33 -0.45 -21.14
CA GLU A 141 -11.87 -1.71 -21.73
C GLU A 141 -10.73 -2.32 -20.92
N SER A 142 -9.76 -1.51 -20.51
CA SER A 142 -8.59 -1.95 -19.74
C SER A 142 -9.00 -2.46 -18.36
N VAL A 143 -9.96 -1.79 -17.70
CA VAL A 143 -10.56 -2.26 -16.44
C VAL A 143 -11.28 -3.59 -16.63
N ARG A 144 -12.00 -3.78 -17.75
CA ARG A 144 -12.69 -5.05 -18.02
C ARG A 144 -11.71 -6.22 -18.15
N ARG A 145 -10.55 -6.03 -18.81
CA ARG A 145 -9.47 -7.04 -18.88
C ARG A 145 -8.93 -7.35 -17.49
N ALA A 146 -8.60 -6.33 -16.71
CA ALA A 146 -8.09 -6.51 -15.36
C ALA A 146 -9.07 -7.28 -14.45
N MET A 147 -10.36 -6.93 -14.49
CA MET A 147 -11.40 -7.66 -13.76
C MET A 147 -11.56 -9.11 -14.23
N ALA A 148 -11.45 -9.35 -15.54
CA ALA A 148 -11.59 -10.69 -16.11
C ALA A 148 -10.53 -11.67 -15.56
N ILE A 149 -9.32 -11.20 -15.23
CA ILE A 149 -8.28 -12.01 -14.58
C ILE A 149 -8.83 -12.65 -13.29
N GLN A 150 -9.40 -11.84 -12.40
CA GLN A 150 -9.95 -12.35 -11.14
C GLN A 150 -11.15 -13.28 -11.39
N LEU A 151 -12.00 -12.97 -12.37
CA LEU A 151 -13.16 -13.80 -12.70
C LEU A 151 -12.75 -15.16 -13.23
N ILE A 152 -11.78 -15.23 -14.15
CA ILE A 152 -11.27 -16.48 -14.72
C ILE A 152 -10.64 -17.33 -13.62
N ILE A 153 -9.77 -16.76 -12.77
CA ILE A 153 -9.17 -17.51 -11.68
C ILE A 153 -10.24 -18.05 -10.72
N ASN A 154 -11.21 -17.22 -10.32
CA ASN A 154 -12.21 -17.64 -9.32
C ASN A 154 -13.34 -18.52 -9.86
N LYS A 155 -13.64 -18.47 -11.18
CA LYS A 155 -14.80 -19.16 -11.77
C LYS A 155 -14.43 -20.30 -12.71
N GLU A 156 -13.29 -20.23 -13.37
CA GLU A 156 -12.89 -21.18 -14.42
C GLU A 156 -11.70 -22.06 -13.99
N LEU A 157 -10.70 -21.50 -13.29
CA LEU A 157 -9.51 -22.25 -12.91
C LEU A 157 -9.83 -23.35 -11.90
N GLY A 158 -9.72 -24.61 -12.31
CA GLY A 158 -10.16 -25.76 -11.53
C GLY A 158 -9.49 -25.89 -10.15
N LEU A 159 -8.19 -25.57 -10.04
CA LEU A 159 -7.45 -25.70 -8.78
C LEU A 159 -7.88 -24.65 -7.74
N ALA A 160 -8.41 -23.49 -8.17
CA ALA A 160 -8.92 -22.46 -7.27
C ALA A 160 -10.21 -22.86 -6.53
N LYS A 161 -10.80 -24.02 -6.84
CA LYS A 161 -11.87 -24.63 -6.03
C LYS A 161 -11.37 -25.16 -4.69
N ASN A 162 -10.07 -25.45 -4.58
CA ASN A 162 -9.44 -25.75 -3.31
C ASN A 162 -8.95 -24.42 -2.69
N GLU A 163 -9.30 -24.17 -1.42
CA GLU A 163 -9.03 -22.90 -0.73
C GLU A 163 -7.68 -22.87 0.00
N ASN A 164 -6.93 -23.98 -0.03
CA ASN A 164 -5.63 -24.12 0.59
C ASN A 164 -4.61 -24.87 -0.30
N PRO A 165 -4.51 -24.59 -1.62
CA PRO A 165 -3.84 -25.47 -2.58
C PRO A 165 -2.32 -25.50 -2.40
N ILE A 166 -1.76 -24.53 -1.69
CA ILE A 166 -0.33 -24.39 -1.43
C ILE A 166 0.11 -25.02 -0.10
N GLN A 167 -0.81 -25.50 0.74
CA GLN A 167 -0.45 -26.15 2.01
C GLN A 167 0.20 -27.51 1.77
N GLY A 168 1.33 -27.75 2.42
CA GLY A 168 2.09 -29.00 2.28
C GLY A 168 3.04 -29.05 1.06
N ALA A 169 3.04 -28.03 0.21
CA ALA A 169 4.05 -27.91 -0.85
C ALA A 169 5.41 -27.57 -0.23
N PHE A 170 6.43 -28.41 -0.46
CA PHE A 170 7.75 -28.26 0.17
C PHE A 170 8.36 -26.88 -0.02
N ILE A 171 8.34 -26.35 -1.25
CA ILE A 171 8.85 -25.02 -1.56
C ILE A 171 8.10 -23.90 -0.82
N ILE A 172 6.78 -24.05 -0.63
CA ILE A 172 5.97 -23.02 0.04
C ILE A 172 6.25 -23.04 1.53
N GLU A 173 6.34 -24.20 2.17
CA GLU A 173 6.64 -24.28 3.60
C GLU A 173 8.06 -23.77 3.89
N GLU A 174 9.07 -24.20 3.11
CA GLU A 174 10.45 -23.73 3.26
C GLU A 174 10.58 -22.23 3.02
N LEU A 175 9.97 -21.71 1.93
CA LEU A 175 9.98 -20.28 1.65
C LEU A 175 9.24 -19.46 2.72
N THR A 176 8.15 -20.00 3.29
CA THR A 176 7.44 -19.36 4.41
C THR A 176 8.38 -19.19 5.60
N ASP A 177 9.18 -20.21 5.94
CA ASP A 177 10.10 -20.16 7.06
C ASP A 177 11.28 -19.22 6.80
N LEU A 178 11.87 -19.26 5.59
CA LEU A 178 12.95 -18.35 5.19
C LEU A 178 12.50 -16.87 5.22
N VAL A 179 11.32 -16.58 4.70
CA VAL A 179 10.77 -15.21 4.69
C VAL A 179 10.40 -14.75 6.10
N GLU A 180 9.83 -15.62 6.95
CA GLU A 180 9.55 -15.29 8.35
C GLU A 180 10.84 -14.91 9.08
N GLU A 181 11.89 -15.73 8.97
CA GLU A 181 13.19 -15.46 9.62
C GLU A 181 13.84 -14.17 9.11
N ALA A 182 13.82 -13.93 7.79
CA ALA A 182 14.37 -12.72 7.20
C ALA A 182 13.65 -11.45 7.69
N VAL A 183 12.32 -11.51 7.85
CA VAL A 183 11.53 -10.42 8.42
C VAL A 183 11.87 -10.18 9.89
N LEU A 184 12.03 -11.24 10.68
CA LEU A 184 12.41 -11.12 12.09
C LEU A 184 13.82 -10.52 12.25
N THR A 185 14.77 -10.94 11.42
CA THR A 185 16.11 -10.33 11.37
C THR A 185 16.04 -8.84 11.04
N GLU A 186 15.15 -8.44 10.14
CA GLU A 186 14.94 -7.02 9.82
C GLU A 186 14.30 -6.24 10.98
N PHE A 187 13.44 -6.87 11.78
CA PHE A 187 12.92 -6.25 13.01
C PHE A 187 14.03 -5.97 14.02
N ASP A 188 15.02 -6.85 14.16
CA ASP A 188 16.15 -6.63 15.07
C ASP A 188 16.94 -5.40 14.63
N ARG A 189 17.23 -5.26 13.33
CA ARG A 189 17.91 -4.08 12.77
C ARG A 189 17.14 -2.78 13.03
N ILE A 190 15.81 -2.80 12.91
CA ILE A 190 14.97 -1.64 13.23
C ILE A 190 15.00 -1.35 14.74
N THR A 191 14.97 -2.38 15.57
CA THR A 191 14.97 -2.26 17.04
C THR A 191 16.28 -1.65 17.56
N GLU A 192 17.43 -2.09 17.02
CA GLU A 192 18.75 -1.52 17.32
C GLU A 192 18.85 -0.01 17.02
N ARG A 193 17.98 0.51 16.15
CA ARG A 193 17.90 1.91 15.76
C ARG A 193 16.85 2.70 16.54
N GLY A 194 16.35 2.16 17.64
CA GLY A 194 15.31 2.81 18.45
C GLY A 194 13.89 2.60 17.91
N GLY A 195 13.66 1.47 17.25
CA GLY A 195 12.37 1.14 16.64
C GLY A 195 12.10 1.94 15.37
N VAL A 196 10.85 1.91 14.88
CA VAL A 196 10.48 2.55 13.61
C VAL A 196 10.76 4.05 13.61
N LEU A 197 10.43 4.76 14.70
CA LEU A 197 10.62 6.20 14.78
C LEU A 197 12.10 6.59 14.80
N GLY A 198 12.94 5.90 15.59
CA GLY A 198 14.38 6.15 15.60
C GLY A 198 15.04 5.79 14.26
N ALA A 199 14.62 4.69 13.62
CA ALA A 199 15.06 4.34 12.27
C ALA A 199 14.68 5.40 11.22
N MET A 200 13.52 6.04 11.36
CA MET A 200 13.09 7.15 10.51
C MET A 200 13.94 8.42 10.73
N GLU A 201 14.38 8.70 11.96
CA GLU A 201 15.29 9.82 12.25
C GLU A 201 16.63 9.65 11.53
N THR A 202 17.14 8.42 11.44
CA THR A 202 18.37 8.09 10.71
C THR A 202 18.14 7.74 9.23
N MET A 203 16.93 7.93 8.70
CA MET A 203 16.55 7.61 7.31
C MET A 203 16.73 6.15 6.88
N TYR A 204 16.82 5.21 7.82
CA TYR A 204 17.19 3.82 7.53
C TYR A 204 16.29 3.18 6.49
N GLN A 205 14.97 3.22 6.70
CA GLN A 205 14.01 2.62 5.76
C GLN A 205 14.11 3.28 4.39
N ARG A 206 14.22 4.61 4.34
CA ARG A 206 14.28 5.36 3.08
C ARG A 206 15.55 5.03 2.29
N SER A 207 16.70 5.03 2.94
CA SER A 207 17.98 4.69 2.30
C SER A 207 17.97 3.26 1.77
N LYS A 208 17.48 2.30 2.57
CA LYS A 208 17.40 0.90 2.14
C LYS A 208 16.46 0.71 0.94
N ILE A 209 15.30 1.37 0.92
CA ILE A 209 14.38 1.34 -0.23
C ILE A 209 15.06 1.90 -1.48
N GLN A 210 15.82 2.99 -1.35
CA GLN A 210 16.54 3.60 -2.47
C GLN A 210 17.67 2.71 -2.99
N GLU A 211 18.42 2.06 -2.09
CA GLU A 211 19.48 1.10 -2.42
C GLU A 211 18.91 -0.10 -3.20
N GLU A 212 17.83 -0.71 -2.69
CA GLU A 212 17.13 -1.82 -3.36
C GLU A 212 16.56 -1.40 -4.73
N SER A 213 16.02 -0.17 -4.81
CA SER A 213 15.51 0.39 -6.06
C SER A 213 16.63 0.54 -7.10
N LEU A 214 17.76 1.11 -6.69
CA LEU A 214 18.92 1.33 -7.57
C LEU A 214 19.51 0.00 -8.03
N TYR A 215 19.59 -0.99 -7.12
CA TYR A 215 20.04 -2.33 -7.45
C TYR A 215 19.16 -2.95 -8.55
N TYR A 216 17.83 -2.93 -8.37
CA TYR A 216 16.89 -3.44 -9.37
C TYR A 216 17.02 -2.71 -10.72
N GLU A 217 17.03 -1.37 -10.74
CA GLU A 217 17.14 -0.64 -12.02
C GLU A 217 18.49 -0.91 -12.70
N THR A 218 19.57 -1.07 -11.93
CA THR A 218 20.89 -1.44 -12.47
C THR A 218 20.83 -2.79 -13.18
N LEU A 219 20.28 -3.82 -12.53
CA LEU A 219 20.16 -5.16 -13.13
C LEU A 219 19.21 -5.19 -14.33
N LYS A 220 18.15 -4.38 -14.30
CA LYS A 220 17.23 -4.22 -15.42
C LYS A 220 17.92 -3.57 -16.62
N HIS A 221 18.71 -2.52 -16.38
CA HIS A 221 19.38 -1.78 -17.45
C HIS A 221 20.55 -2.54 -18.07
N ASN A 222 21.33 -3.27 -17.26
CA ASN A 222 22.46 -4.05 -17.76
C ASN A 222 22.05 -5.41 -18.37
N GLY A 223 20.81 -5.86 -18.12
CA GLY A 223 20.24 -7.09 -18.67
C GLY A 223 20.42 -8.34 -17.78
N ASP A 224 21.08 -8.21 -16.62
CA ASP A 224 21.27 -9.31 -15.67
C ASP A 224 19.95 -9.77 -15.05
N PHE A 225 18.97 -8.87 -14.96
CA PHE A 225 17.59 -9.20 -14.62
C PHE A 225 16.72 -9.20 -15.88
N PRO A 226 16.33 -10.38 -16.40
CA PRO A 226 15.63 -10.47 -17.68
C PRO A 226 14.19 -9.97 -17.56
N ILE A 227 13.85 -9.00 -18.41
CA ILE A 227 12.50 -8.47 -18.56
C ILE A 227 12.04 -8.62 -20.02
N ILE A 228 11.12 -9.57 -20.21
CA ILE A 228 10.52 -9.91 -21.51
C ILE A 228 9.84 -8.69 -22.12
N GLY A 229 10.23 -8.33 -23.35
CA GLY A 229 9.74 -7.17 -24.07
C GLY A 229 10.41 -5.85 -23.69
N VAL A 230 11.39 -5.85 -22.77
CA VAL A 230 12.09 -4.62 -22.34
C VAL A 230 13.59 -4.70 -22.63
N ASN A 231 14.29 -5.67 -22.05
CA ASN A 231 15.74 -5.85 -22.27
C ASN A 231 16.09 -7.17 -22.97
N THR A 232 15.12 -8.10 -23.06
CA THR A 232 15.24 -9.36 -23.79
C THR A 232 13.91 -9.72 -24.44
N PHE A 233 13.92 -10.62 -25.44
CA PHE A 233 12.75 -10.98 -26.25
C PHE A 233 12.07 -9.75 -26.87
N LEU A 234 12.85 -8.95 -27.61
CA LEU A 234 12.36 -7.75 -28.29
C LEU A 234 11.73 -8.11 -29.65
N SER A 235 10.71 -7.38 -30.08
CA SER A 235 10.13 -7.58 -31.41
C SER A 235 11.15 -7.24 -32.52
N SER A 236 10.88 -7.70 -33.75
CA SER A 236 11.68 -7.35 -34.93
C SER A 236 11.69 -5.85 -35.25
N LYS A 237 10.74 -5.09 -34.70
CA LYS A 237 10.67 -3.62 -34.79
C LYS A 237 11.30 -2.92 -33.57
N GLY A 238 11.97 -3.65 -32.68
CA GLY A 238 12.39 -3.19 -31.36
C GLY A 238 11.25 -3.26 -30.35
N SER A 239 11.32 -2.48 -29.27
CA SER A 239 10.25 -2.39 -28.26
C SER A 239 9.90 -0.93 -27.94
N PRO A 240 9.17 -0.26 -28.85
CA PRO A 240 8.82 1.14 -28.67
C PRO A 240 7.79 1.30 -27.55
N THR A 241 7.94 2.36 -26.77
CA THR A 241 6.91 2.75 -25.80
C THR A 241 5.62 3.10 -26.52
N ILE A 242 4.51 2.48 -26.13
CA ILE A 242 3.20 2.79 -26.70
C ILE A 242 2.77 4.17 -26.20
N GLN A 243 2.46 5.08 -27.11
CA GLN A 243 1.81 6.33 -26.77
C GLN A 243 0.29 6.11 -26.76
N PRO A 244 -0.40 6.47 -25.66
CA PRO A 244 -1.84 6.28 -25.59
C PRO A 244 -2.52 7.21 -26.60
N LYS A 245 -3.56 6.72 -27.28
CA LYS A 245 -4.37 7.56 -28.17
C LYS A 245 -5.08 8.68 -27.41
N GLU A 246 -5.41 8.42 -26.15
CA GLU A 246 -6.10 9.34 -25.26
C GLU A 246 -5.52 9.21 -23.84
N VAL A 247 -5.16 10.34 -23.24
CA VAL A 247 -4.80 10.40 -21.81
C VAL A 247 -6.00 10.99 -21.09
N ILE A 248 -6.61 10.22 -20.21
CA ILE A 248 -7.76 10.69 -19.42
C ILE A 248 -7.25 11.78 -18.47
N ARG A 249 -7.69 13.01 -18.69
CA ARG A 249 -7.36 14.17 -17.86
C ARG A 249 -8.63 14.96 -17.56
N ALA A 250 -8.65 15.61 -16.40
CA ALA A 250 -9.73 16.53 -16.07
C ALA A 250 -9.82 17.67 -17.10
N THR A 251 -11.02 17.86 -17.63
CA THR A 251 -11.39 18.91 -18.58
C THR A 251 -11.31 20.30 -17.94
N GLU A 252 -11.26 21.34 -18.76
CA GLU A 252 -11.30 22.72 -18.26
C GLU A 252 -12.64 23.05 -17.58
N GLU A 253 -13.73 22.50 -18.10
CA GLU A 253 -15.08 22.67 -17.54
C GLU A 253 -15.19 22.06 -16.15
N GLU A 254 -14.67 20.84 -15.94
CA GLU A 254 -14.63 20.20 -14.61
C GLU A 254 -13.82 21.02 -13.60
N LYS A 255 -12.69 21.58 -14.04
CA LYS A 255 -11.85 22.46 -13.18
C LYS A 255 -12.60 23.73 -12.80
N LYS A 256 -13.22 24.41 -13.76
CA LYS A 256 -14.03 25.61 -13.52
C LYS A 256 -15.21 25.32 -12.61
N LEU A 257 -15.89 24.19 -12.81
CA LEU A 257 -16.99 23.74 -11.96
C LEU A 257 -16.54 23.52 -10.51
N GLN A 258 -15.37 22.91 -10.30
CA GLN A 258 -14.83 22.72 -8.95
C GLN A 258 -14.42 24.04 -8.28
N ILE A 259 -13.84 24.98 -9.03
CA ILE A 259 -13.53 26.32 -8.52
C ILE A 259 -14.81 27.02 -8.09
N GLN A 260 -15.84 27.03 -8.95
CA GLN A 260 -17.12 27.65 -8.62
C GLN A 260 -17.79 26.98 -7.41
N THR A 261 -17.70 25.66 -7.31
CA THR A 261 -18.23 24.91 -6.16
C THR A 261 -17.53 25.31 -4.87
N LEU A 262 -16.21 25.49 -4.90
CA LEU A 262 -15.41 25.95 -3.77
C LEU A 262 -15.77 27.39 -3.36
N GLU A 263 -15.87 28.30 -4.33
CA GLU A 263 -16.25 29.69 -4.08
C GLU A 263 -17.65 29.79 -3.46
N ASN A 264 -18.61 29.02 -3.98
CA ASN A 264 -19.96 28.95 -3.42
C ASN A 264 -19.96 28.38 -1.99
N LEU A 265 -19.14 27.36 -1.71
CA LEU A 265 -18.97 26.80 -0.37
C LEU A 265 -18.43 27.86 0.60
N HIS A 266 -17.44 28.65 0.17
CA HIS A 266 -16.84 29.72 0.98
C HIS A 266 -17.85 30.84 1.24
N ALA A 267 -18.51 31.35 0.21
CA ALA A 267 -19.49 32.42 0.34
C ALA A 267 -20.69 32.03 1.23
N ARG A 268 -21.22 30.81 1.06
CA ARG A 268 -22.38 30.34 1.84
C ARG A 268 -22.10 30.22 3.33
N ASN A 269 -20.87 29.87 3.71
CA ASN A 269 -20.53 29.47 5.08
C ASN A 269 -19.61 30.48 5.79
N GLU A 270 -19.33 31.63 5.20
CA GLU A 270 -18.38 32.64 5.69
C GLU A 270 -18.54 32.94 7.20
N ALA A 271 -19.78 33.12 7.65
CA ALA A 271 -20.09 33.44 9.04
C ALA A 271 -19.68 32.34 10.05
N LYS A 272 -19.65 31.06 9.63
CA LYS A 272 -19.35 29.92 10.52
C LYS A 272 -17.89 29.48 10.48
N VAL A 273 -17.21 29.70 9.34
CA VAL A 273 -15.86 29.16 9.10
C VAL A 273 -14.87 29.63 10.17
N LYS A 274 -14.89 30.92 10.53
CA LYS A 274 -13.93 31.48 11.49
C LYS A 274 -14.01 30.79 12.87
N GLU A 275 -15.22 30.54 13.35
CA GLU A 275 -15.46 29.86 14.63
C GLU A 275 -15.00 28.40 14.57
N LEU A 276 -15.42 27.65 13.54
CA LEU A 276 -15.10 26.23 13.39
C LEU A 276 -13.58 25.98 13.28
N LEU A 277 -12.88 26.80 12.49
CA LEU A 277 -11.42 26.71 12.38
C LEU A 277 -10.72 27.10 13.69
N SER A 278 -11.26 28.06 14.45
CA SER A 278 -10.75 28.40 15.78
C SER A 278 -10.91 27.23 16.76
N ASN A 279 -12.05 26.53 16.72
CA ASN A 279 -12.30 25.36 17.57
C ASN A 279 -11.32 24.21 17.27
N ILE A 280 -11.03 23.95 15.99
CA ILE A 280 -9.99 22.98 15.58
C ILE A 280 -8.63 23.36 16.17
N LYS A 281 -8.20 24.62 15.99
CA LYS A 281 -6.92 25.12 16.51
C LYS A 281 -6.83 25.00 18.02
N ASN A 282 -7.88 25.44 18.73
CA ASN A 282 -7.96 25.36 20.18
C ASN A 282 -7.92 23.91 20.67
N SER A 283 -8.60 22.99 19.99
CA SER A 283 -8.54 21.57 20.33
C SER A 283 -7.16 20.97 20.10
N ALA A 284 -6.43 21.38 19.05
CA ALA A 284 -5.05 20.98 18.83
C ALA A 284 -4.10 21.50 19.92
N ILE A 285 -4.16 22.81 20.23
CA ILE A 285 -3.30 23.45 21.25
C ILE A 285 -3.52 22.83 22.64
N ASN A 286 -4.77 22.57 22.99
CA ASN A 286 -5.14 22.00 24.29
C ASN A 286 -5.07 20.47 24.33
N ASN A 287 -4.46 19.84 23.33
CA ASN A 287 -4.30 18.38 23.23
C ASN A 287 -5.63 17.59 23.40
N ARG A 288 -6.73 18.15 22.89
CA ARG A 288 -8.05 17.52 22.85
C ARG A 288 -8.21 16.71 21.57
N ASN A 289 -9.27 15.92 21.48
CA ASN A 289 -9.56 15.13 20.28
C ASN A 289 -9.96 16.04 19.10
N ILE A 290 -9.03 16.25 18.16
CA ILE A 290 -9.22 17.06 16.97
C ILE A 290 -10.27 16.46 16.02
N PHE A 291 -10.37 15.13 15.93
CA PHE A 291 -11.28 14.47 15.00
C PHE A 291 -12.76 14.78 15.29
N SER A 292 -13.12 14.99 16.56
CA SER A 292 -14.48 15.41 16.93
C SER A 292 -14.85 16.76 16.32
N GLU A 293 -13.90 17.71 16.28
CA GLU A 293 -14.09 19.02 15.65
C GLU A 293 -14.11 18.91 14.13
N LEU A 294 -13.30 18.01 13.56
CA LEU A 294 -13.26 17.77 12.12
C LEU A 294 -14.61 17.31 11.57
N MET A 295 -15.35 16.48 12.33
CA MET A 295 -16.69 16.01 11.94
C MET A 295 -17.70 17.14 11.75
N GLU A 296 -17.56 18.23 12.51
CA GLU A 296 -18.42 19.40 12.36
C GLU A 296 -17.87 20.36 11.29
N ALA A 297 -16.56 20.64 11.34
CA ALA A 297 -15.92 21.54 10.40
C ALA A 297 -16.03 21.07 8.94
N SER A 298 -15.97 19.76 8.67
CA SER A 298 -16.04 19.22 7.30
C SER A 298 -17.38 19.48 6.60
N LYS A 299 -18.43 19.88 7.33
CA LYS A 299 -19.74 20.24 6.76
C LYS A 299 -19.76 21.64 6.13
N TYR A 300 -18.80 22.50 6.51
CA TYR A 300 -18.81 23.93 6.21
C TYR A 300 -17.49 24.46 5.66
N CYS A 301 -16.38 23.86 6.09
CA CYS A 301 -15.03 24.25 5.73
C CYS A 301 -14.49 23.35 4.61
N SER A 302 -13.76 23.96 3.68
CA SER A 302 -13.01 23.22 2.66
C SER A 302 -11.79 22.50 3.26
N LEU A 303 -11.29 21.49 2.55
CA LEU A 303 -10.06 20.76 2.90
C LEU A 303 -8.88 21.71 3.10
N GLY A 304 -8.72 22.70 2.19
CA GLY A 304 -7.66 23.69 2.27
C GLY A 304 -7.74 24.55 3.53
N GLN A 305 -8.93 25.04 3.89
CA GLN A 305 -9.13 25.84 5.11
C GLN A 305 -8.77 25.07 6.38
N ILE A 306 -9.21 23.81 6.49
CA ILE A 306 -8.90 22.94 7.64
C ILE A 306 -7.39 22.66 7.72
N THR A 307 -6.77 22.33 6.58
CA THR A 307 -5.34 22.00 6.52
C THR A 307 -4.46 23.18 6.94
N HIS A 308 -4.72 24.39 6.40
CA HIS A 308 -3.97 25.58 6.79
C HIS A 308 -4.19 25.94 8.25
N ALA A 309 -5.41 25.78 8.77
CA ALA A 309 -5.68 26.02 10.18
C ALA A 309 -4.86 25.11 11.09
N LEU A 310 -4.66 23.84 10.71
CA LEU A 310 -3.80 22.91 11.44
C LEU A 310 -2.30 23.22 11.25
N PHE A 311 -1.88 23.71 10.09
CA PHE A 311 -0.49 24.15 9.88
C PHE A 311 -0.08 25.29 10.82
N ASP A 312 -0.98 26.23 11.10
CA ASP A 312 -0.71 27.36 11.99
C ASP A 312 -0.34 26.94 13.42
N VAL A 313 -0.82 25.77 13.87
CA VAL A 313 -0.67 25.30 15.26
C VAL A 313 0.14 24.01 15.42
N GLY A 314 0.18 23.18 14.37
CA GLY A 314 0.88 21.88 14.35
C GLY A 314 2.12 21.85 13.47
N GLY A 315 2.38 22.93 12.71
CA GLY A 315 3.48 23.00 11.76
C GLY A 315 3.23 22.23 10.47
N GLN A 316 4.20 22.33 9.54
CA GLN A 316 4.20 21.60 8.28
C GLN A 316 5.27 20.51 8.31
N TYR A 317 5.02 19.40 7.61
CA TYR A 317 6.03 18.37 7.44
C TYR A 317 7.28 18.95 6.75
N ARG A 318 8.44 18.80 7.39
CA ARG A 318 9.74 19.13 6.80
C ARG A 318 10.28 17.88 6.12
N ARG A 319 10.60 17.99 4.83
CA ARG A 319 11.34 16.95 4.12
C ARG A 319 12.75 16.91 4.72
N ASN A 320 13.03 15.89 5.49
CA ASN A 320 14.39 15.57 5.88
C ASN A 320 15.10 15.02 4.61
N MET A 321 16.20 15.66 4.20
CA MET A 321 17.10 15.17 3.15
C MET A 321 18.27 14.46 3.82
#